data_AF-A0A6G3TPZ4-F1
#
_entry.id   AF-A0A6G3TPZ4-F1
#
_cell.length_a   1.000
_cell.length_b   1.000
_cell.length_c   1.000
_cell.angle_alpha   90.00
_cell.angle_beta   90.00
_cell.angle_gamma   90.00
#
_symmetry.space_group_name_H-M   'P 1'
#
loop_
_entity.id
_entity.type
_entity.pdbx_description
1 polymer ?
#
loop_
_entity_poly.entity_id
_entity_poly.type
_entity_poly.pdbx_seq_one_letter_code
_entity_poly.pdbx_strand_id
1 'polypeptide(L)'
;MHWPAQDSTAIRGTSVMSDRTRADLEIIRDCSDSLFRIHREFKEHGNPAEEYSDELGSKDLRDVFGEFSDTWKKTRKKLMKDIENLAKFTKTAADTYDDVDHKLAEALRDARKKSKGKK
;
A
#
# COMPACT_ATOMS: atom_id res chain seq x y z
N MET A 1 52.63 12.20 24.74
CA MET A 1 51.94 11.70 23.52
C MET A 1 50.52 11.33 23.91
N HIS A 2 49.56 12.20 23.58
CA HIS A 2 48.14 12.01 23.85
C HIS A 2 47.48 11.55 22.54
N TRP A 3 46.85 10.38 22.58
CA TRP A 3 46.06 9.82 21.48
C TRP A 3 44.63 10.40 21.52
N PRO A 4 44.08 10.95 20.42
CA PRO A 4 42.73 11.48 20.42
C PRO A 4 41.69 10.37 20.26
N ALA A 5 40.54 10.56 20.91
CA ALA A 5 39.40 9.66 20.94
C ALA A 5 38.78 9.45 19.54
N GLN A 6 38.36 8.22 19.27
CA GLN A 6 37.65 7.86 18.04
C GLN A 6 36.26 8.53 18.00
N ASP A 7 35.96 9.05 16.82
CA ASP A 7 34.85 9.91 16.45
C ASP A 7 33.47 9.19 16.44
N SER A 8 32.41 9.95 16.75
CA SER A 8 31.02 9.52 16.98
C SER A 8 30.20 9.29 15.70
N THR A 9 30.83 8.88 14.60
CA THR A 9 30.20 8.80 13.27
C THR A 9 29.26 7.61 13.09
N ALA A 10 29.39 6.54 13.88
CA ALA A 10 28.57 5.33 13.74
C ALA A 10 27.08 5.52 14.12
N ILE A 11 26.75 6.47 15.01
CA ILE A 11 25.37 6.69 15.48
C ILE A 11 24.52 7.48 14.46
N ARG A 12 25.15 8.30 13.62
CA ARG A 12 24.41 9.11 12.62
C ARG A 12 23.92 8.27 11.42
N GLY A 13 24.64 7.22 11.04
CA GLY A 13 24.26 6.36 9.90
C GLY A 13 23.01 5.51 10.15
N THR A 14 22.79 5.05 11.38
CA THR A 14 21.63 4.19 11.73
C THR A 14 20.31 4.96 11.77
N SER A 15 20.34 6.25 12.13
CA SER A 15 19.13 7.09 12.14
C SER A 15 18.62 7.34 10.73
N VAL A 16 19.49 7.75 9.80
CA VAL A 16 19.11 8.06 8.41
C VAL A 16 18.56 6.83 7.67
N MET A 17 19.10 5.64 7.93
CA MET A 17 18.56 4.40 7.38
C MET A 17 17.17 4.07 7.96
N SER A 18 16.98 4.24 9.27
CA SER A 18 15.67 4.02 9.93
C SER A 18 14.61 5.02 9.45
N ASP A 19 14.99 6.29 9.29
CA ASP A 19 14.10 7.34 8.76
C ASP A 19 13.69 7.06 7.31
N ARG A 20 14.62 6.58 6.48
CA ARG A 20 14.32 6.16 5.10
C ARG A 20 13.34 4.99 5.07
N THR A 21 13.60 3.93 5.84
CA THR A 21 12.71 2.77 5.89
C THR A 21 11.30 3.18 6.31
N ARG A 22 11.17 4.04 7.32
CA ARG A 22 9.86 4.54 7.75
C ARG A 22 9.13 5.34 6.66
N ALA A 23 9.85 6.23 5.96
CA ALA A 23 9.29 6.98 4.84
C ALA A 23 8.84 6.05 3.69
N ASP A 24 9.62 5.01 3.37
CA ASP A 24 9.26 4.03 2.35
C ASP A 24 7.99 3.25 2.75
N LEU A 25 7.84 2.90 4.03
CA LEU A 25 6.63 2.23 4.54
C LEU A 25 5.40 3.14 4.51
N GLU A 26 5.55 4.43 4.80
CA GLU A 26 4.47 5.43 4.66
C GLU A 26 4.01 5.52 3.20
N ILE A 27 4.94 5.58 2.24
CA ILE A 27 4.62 5.59 0.81
C ILE A 27 3.86 4.32 0.38
N ILE A 28 4.26 3.14 0.87
CA ILE A 28 3.58 1.89 0.56
C ILE A 28 2.16 1.87 1.14
N ARG A 29 1.95 2.41 2.35
CA ARG A 29 0.62 2.56 2.95
C ARG A 29 -0.26 3.52 2.15
N ASP A 30 0.27 4.67 1.75
CA ASP A 30 -0.44 5.65 0.93
C ASP A 30 -0.82 5.08 -0.44
N CYS A 31 0.05 4.25 -1.02
CA CYS A 31 -0.24 3.51 -2.25
C CYS A 31 -1.43 2.55 -2.06
N SER A 32 -1.45 1.78 -0.96
CA SER A 32 -2.57 0.90 -0.62
C SER A 32 -3.89 1.67 -0.49
N ASP A 33 -3.88 2.78 0.23
CA ASP A 33 -5.07 3.62 0.43
C ASP A 33 -5.57 4.20 -0.89
N SER A 34 -4.65 4.64 -1.75
CA SER A 34 -4.98 5.14 -3.10
C SER A 34 -5.63 4.05 -3.96
N LEU A 35 -5.12 2.82 -3.91
CA LEU A 35 -5.70 1.68 -4.61
C LEU A 35 -7.11 1.35 -4.09
N PHE A 36 -7.33 1.39 -2.78
CA PHE A 36 -8.68 1.20 -2.21
C PHE A 36 -9.66 2.29 -2.64
N ARG A 37 -9.20 3.54 -2.75
CA ARG A 37 -10.02 4.65 -3.26
C ARG A 37 -10.41 4.40 -4.72
N ILE A 38 -9.44 4.05 -5.58
CA ILE A 38 -9.73 3.72 -7.00
C ILE A 38 -10.71 2.55 -7.09
N HIS A 39 -10.52 1.49 -6.30
CA HIS A 39 -11.46 0.37 -6.24
C HIS A 39 -12.89 0.83 -5.89
N ARG A 40 -13.03 1.74 -4.91
CA ARG A 40 -14.33 2.30 -4.52
C ARG A 40 -14.96 3.13 -5.64
N GLU A 41 -14.20 3.97 -6.33
CA GLU A 41 -14.71 4.74 -7.49
C GLU A 41 -15.24 3.80 -8.58
N PHE A 42 -14.47 2.75 -8.90
CA PHE A 42 -14.95 1.74 -9.84
C PHE A 42 -16.19 1.03 -9.34
N LYS A 43 -16.35 0.79 -8.03
CA LYS A 43 -17.53 0.12 -7.47
C LYS A 43 -18.78 1.00 -7.54
N GLU A 44 -18.67 2.26 -7.13
CA GLU A 44 -19.79 3.20 -6.92
C GLU A 44 -20.23 3.90 -8.22
N HIS A 45 -19.29 4.21 -9.13
CA HIS A 45 -19.57 5.03 -10.31
C HIS A 45 -19.25 4.35 -11.64
N GLY A 46 -18.74 3.12 -11.60
CA GLY A 46 -18.15 2.52 -12.78
C GLY A 46 -19.09 1.80 -13.74
N ASN A 47 -20.43 1.89 -13.66
CA ASN A 47 -21.30 1.21 -14.62
C ASN A 47 -22.09 2.18 -15.51
N PRO A 48 -21.48 2.72 -16.57
CA PRO A 48 -22.13 3.66 -17.48
C PRO A 48 -23.22 3.01 -18.33
N ALA A 49 -23.38 1.69 -18.28
CA ALA A 49 -24.18 0.97 -19.27
C ALA A 49 -25.51 0.41 -18.72
N GLU A 50 -25.77 0.55 -17.42
CA GLU A 50 -27.09 0.19 -16.84
C GLU A 50 -28.17 1.24 -17.13
N GLU A 51 -27.81 2.47 -17.52
CA GLU A 51 -28.75 3.59 -17.62
C GLU A 51 -29.32 3.86 -19.03
N TYR A 52 -28.62 3.45 -20.11
CA TYR A 52 -28.95 3.94 -21.46
C TYR A 52 -29.72 2.95 -22.36
N SER A 53 -29.91 1.69 -21.96
CA SER A 53 -30.42 0.66 -22.88
C SER A 53 -31.82 0.96 -23.44
N ASP A 54 -32.70 1.55 -22.62
CA ASP A 54 -34.09 1.81 -23.01
C ASP A 54 -34.26 3.12 -23.82
N GLU A 55 -33.28 4.02 -23.72
CA GLU A 55 -33.27 5.31 -24.42
C GLU A 55 -32.84 5.20 -25.88
N LEU A 56 -32.14 4.13 -26.23
CA LEU A 56 -31.67 3.90 -27.60
C LEU A 56 -32.88 3.53 -28.47
N GLY A 57 -33.20 4.31 -29.51
CA GLY A 57 -34.35 4.02 -30.39
C GLY A 57 -34.12 2.91 -31.42
N SER A 58 -32.86 2.54 -31.69
CA SER A 58 -32.49 1.53 -32.69
C SER A 58 -32.18 0.18 -32.03
N LYS A 59 -32.72 -0.91 -32.60
CA LYS A 59 -32.45 -2.28 -32.14
C LYS A 59 -30.97 -2.65 -32.27
N ASP A 60 -30.37 -2.40 -33.43
CA ASP A 60 -28.95 -2.74 -33.67
C ASP A 60 -28.03 -1.98 -32.70
N LEU A 61 -28.38 -0.73 -32.38
CA LEU A 61 -27.64 0.06 -31.40
C LEU A 61 -27.80 -0.48 -29.98
N ARG A 62 -29.00 -0.96 -29.60
CA ARG A 62 -29.23 -1.62 -28.32
C ARG A 62 -28.42 -2.91 -28.20
N ASP A 63 -28.37 -3.72 -29.26
CA ASP A 63 -27.64 -4.99 -29.25
C ASP A 63 -26.13 -4.75 -29.05
N VAL A 64 -25.53 -3.85 -29.83
CA VAL A 64 -24.10 -3.48 -29.68
C VAL A 64 -23.81 -2.86 -28.31
N PHE A 65 -24.69 -1.98 -27.83
CA PHE A 65 -24.51 -1.36 -26.52
C PHE A 65 -24.66 -2.36 -25.36
N GLY A 66 -25.55 -3.35 -25.51
CA GLY A 66 -25.70 -4.46 -24.57
C GLY A 66 -24.44 -5.33 -24.48
N GLU A 67 -23.85 -5.70 -25.62
CA GLU A 67 -22.58 -6.45 -25.65
C GLU A 67 -21.43 -5.69 -24.98
N PHE A 68 -21.35 -4.38 -25.24
CA PHE A 68 -20.41 -3.50 -24.56
C PHE A 68 -20.65 -3.47 -23.05
N SER A 69 -21.91 -3.28 -22.62
CA SER A 69 -22.33 -3.25 -21.22
C SER A 69 -21.89 -4.50 -20.46
N ASP A 70 -22.17 -5.68 -21.04
CA ASP A 70 -21.82 -6.96 -20.43
C ASP A 70 -20.31 -7.18 -20.34
N THR A 71 -19.59 -6.84 -21.41
CA THR A 71 -18.13 -6.95 -21.46
C THR A 71 -17.48 -6.00 -20.46
N TRP A 72 -17.95 -4.77 -20.39
CA TRP A 72 -17.51 -3.78 -19.43
C TRP A 72 -17.78 -4.23 -17.99
N LYS A 73 -18.99 -4.72 -17.68
CA LYS A 73 -19.35 -5.23 -16.35
C LYS A 73 -18.44 -6.38 -15.91
N LYS A 74 -18.13 -7.31 -16.80
CA LYS A 74 -17.22 -8.44 -16.53
C LYS A 74 -15.79 -7.96 -16.30
N THR A 75 -15.26 -7.14 -17.20
CA THR A 75 -13.88 -6.63 -17.12
C THR A 75 -13.67 -5.70 -15.93
N ARG A 76 -14.60 -4.79 -15.64
CA ARG A 76 -14.61 -3.93 -14.44
C ARG A 76 -14.55 -4.74 -13.15
N LYS A 77 -15.37 -5.80 -13.03
CA LYS A 77 -15.35 -6.69 -11.86
C LYS A 77 -13.99 -7.36 -11.66
N LYS A 78 -13.36 -7.83 -12.75
CA LYS A 78 -12.01 -8.39 -12.68
C LYS A 78 -10.98 -7.34 -12.25
N LEU A 79 -11.01 -6.16 -12.86
CA LEU A 79 -10.12 -5.06 -12.52
C LEU A 79 -10.25 -4.66 -11.04
N MET A 80 -11.47 -4.51 -10.53
CA MET A 80 -11.71 -4.23 -9.11
C MET A 80 -11.07 -5.29 -8.20
N LYS A 81 -11.27 -6.57 -8.50
CA LYS A 81 -10.65 -7.66 -7.72
C LYS A 81 -9.12 -7.58 -7.75
N ASP A 82 -8.52 -7.30 -8.89
CA ASP A 82 -7.08 -7.19 -9.04
C ASP A 82 -6.51 -5.99 -8.25
N ILE A 83 -7.20 -4.85 -8.28
CA ILE A 83 -6.85 -3.65 -7.48
C ILE A 83 -6.98 -3.92 -5.98
N GLU A 84 -8.07 -4.56 -5.54
CA GLU A 84 -8.28 -4.92 -4.15
C GLU A 84 -7.17 -5.85 -3.63
N ASN A 85 -6.78 -6.86 -4.43
CA ASN A 85 -5.70 -7.75 -4.08
C ASN A 85 -4.37 -7.01 -3.94
N LEU A 86 -4.03 -6.13 -4.88
CA LEU A 86 -2.81 -5.33 -4.82
C LEU A 86 -2.80 -4.39 -3.61
N ALA A 87 -3.93 -3.76 -3.29
CA ALA A 87 -4.09 -2.92 -2.11
C ALA A 87 -3.86 -3.72 -0.82
N LYS A 88 -4.42 -4.94 -0.73
CA LYS A 88 -4.19 -5.84 0.41
C LYS A 88 -2.72 -6.24 0.52
N PHE A 89 -2.07 -6.63 -0.57
CA PHE A 89 -0.66 -7.03 -0.54
C PHE A 89 0.27 -5.89 -0.11
N THR A 90 0.05 -4.68 -0.62
CA THR A 90 0.82 -3.50 -0.23
C THR A 90 0.64 -3.16 1.25
N LYS A 91 -0.60 -3.21 1.75
CA LYS A 91 -0.88 -3.03 3.18
C LYS A 91 -0.19 -4.08 4.05
N THR A 92 -0.36 -5.36 3.71
CA THR A 92 0.26 -6.46 4.45
C THR A 92 1.78 -6.34 4.45
N ALA A 93 2.39 -5.94 3.34
CA ALA A 93 3.83 -5.70 3.28
C ALA A 93 4.25 -4.59 4.25
N ALA A 94 3.57 -3.43 4.21
CA ALA A 94 3.89 -2.32 5.10
C ALA A 94 3.75 -2.69 6.58
N ASP A 95 2.64 -3.33 6.95
CA ASP A 95 2.37 -3.74 8.33
C ASP A 95 3.39 -4.78 8.83
N THR A 96 3.77 -5.74 7.97
CA THR A 96 4.77 -6.76 8.32
C THR A 96 6.14 -6.14 8.57
N TYR A 97 6.57 -5.19 7.73
CA TYR A 97 7.86 -4.54 7.91
C TYR A 97 7.90 -3.66 9.16
N ASP A 98 6.81 -2.94 9.45
CA ASP A 98 6.66 -2.12 10.65
C ASP A 98 6.71 -2.99 11.92
N ASP A 99 6.03 -4.13 11.92
CA ASP A 99 6.08 -5.13 13.00
C ASP A 99 7.49 -5.68 13.23
N VAL A 100 8.22 -5.98 12.15
CA VAL A 100 9.61 -6.48 12.23
C VAL A 100 10.54 -5.41 12.79
N ASP A 101 10.42 -4.16 12.33
CA ASP A 101 11.20 -3.02 12.84
C ASP A 101 10.93 -2.79 14.34
N HIS A 102 9.66 -2.83 14.74
CA HIS A 102 9.26 -2.68 16.14
C HIS A 102 9.89 -3.75 17.03
N LYS A 103 9.80 -5.03 16.64
CA LYS A 103 10.39 -6.16 17.39
C LYS A 103 11.91 -6.05 17.48
N LEU A 104 12.57 -5.62 16.39
CA LEU A 104 14.02 -5.40 16.40
C LEU A 104 14.41 -4.26 17.35
N ALA A 105 13.70 -3.14 17.30
CA ALA A 105 13.94 -2.00 18.19
C ALA A 105 13.74 -2.37 19.67
N GLU A 106 12.70 -3.15 19.99
CA GLU A 106 12.46 -3.67 21.33
C GLU A 106 13.61 -4.58 21.81
N ALA A 107 14.01 -5.56 21.00
CA ALA A 107 15.12 -6.46 21.31
C ALA A 107 16.43 -5.70 21.57
N LEU A 108 16.74 -4.67 20.77
CA LEU A 108 17.91 -3.82 20.96
C LEU A 108 17.84 -2.99 22.25
N ARG A 109 16.67 -2.44 22.59
CA ARG A 109 16.46 -1.69 23.85
C ARG A 109 16.66 -2.60 25.05
N ASP A 110 16.12 -3.81 25.01
CA ASP A 110 16.23 -4.76 26.11
C ASP A 110 17.66 -5.30 26.27
N ALA A 111 18.37 -5.57 25.18
CA ALA A 111 19.79 -5.91 25.23
C ALA A 111 20.63 -4.79 25.89
N ARG A 112 20.33 -3.52 25.57
CA ARG A 112 20.99 -2.35 26.18
C ARG A 112 20.65 -2.18 27.67
N LYS A 113 19.42 -2.46 28.09
CA LYS A 113 19.04 -2.43 29.52
C LYS A 113 19.79 -3.51 30.30
N LYS A 114 19.84 -4.74 29.77
CA LYS A 114 20.56 -5.87 30.38
C LYS A 114 22.06 -5.60 30.52
N SER A 115 22.69 -4.91 29.56
CA SER A 115 24.12 -4.57 29.66
C SER A 115 24.40 -3.46 30.67
N LYS A 116 23.49 -2.50 30.87
CA LYS A 116 23.63 -1.43 31.87
C LYS A 116 23.40 -1.90 33.31
N GLY A 117 22.54 -2.89 33.54
CA GLY A 117 22.29 -3.46 34.88
C GLY A 117 23.38 -4.42 35.38
N LYS A 118 24.41 -4.70 34.57
CA LYS A 118 25.52 -5.61 34.90
C LYS A 118 26.81 -4.87 35.32
N LYS A 119 26.71 -3.57 35.61
CA LYS A 119 27.78 -2.70 36.11
C LYS A 119 27.54 -2.31 37.55
#